data_AF-A0A7V0ZAM7-F1
#
_entry.id   AF-A0A7V0ZAM7-F1
#
_cell.length_a   1.000
_cell.length_b   1.000
_cell.length_c   1.000
_cell.angle_alpha   90.00
_cell.angle_beta   90.00
_cell.angle_gamma   90.00
#
_symmetry.space_group_name_H-M   'P 1'
#
loop_
_entity.id
_entity.type
_entity.pdbx_description
1 polymer ?
#
loop_
_entity_poly.entity_id
_entity_poly.type
_entity_poly.pdbx_seq_one_letter_code
_entity_poly.pdbx_strand_id
1 'polypeptide(L)'
;MYYKFWGKTEEKEYHLLAYHGLDACSVAQEWLDLHRPLVQFLADNVKLSHDILRGILLLFTALHDVGKFSITFQNICPDFLRKLQDCESKKGYPIRHDQLGWMLWCRVLRNHLMGHLHKQSPLVKKEHTCIEELLDVFARIAFGHHGLPPKQPDDSQFDSCFREPDRASAKSYMDDLLPMVLPDESLRDISQWAKLPKQQRKVAVAHWKTRSWQFAGVIVLSDWIASGKLFPFHNKHQPLTEYYAECRETARRAFGSIGLYSAAPPSSTGFEHLFPDYADCPTPLQRFCDTITLTGGPQLWVLEDVTGSGKTEAACTLVSRMMKEKLATGVYVGLPTMATSNAMYERLANVYHLFFSSDSRPSLVLSHGARHLSKAFRKSYSLIQSDMNRDGAEDSSANCSAWLADSTKKSLLADVGIGTLDQVLLGSSHHDTSSGAQEEWARAIFVEKALAKRPGRRRRSESVWKCTTTGQRRHVSVDEGDKSQRESRNRTPPERMPSVPYVLRNAAAYPS
;
A
#
# COMPACT_ATOMS: atom_id res chain seq x y z
N MET A 1 -14.22 -12.67 -27.38
CA MET A 1 -15.58 -12.49 -26.81
C MET A 1 -15.64 -11.26 -25.89
N TYR A 2 -14.66 -11.09 -25.00
CA TYR A 2 -14.57 -9.99 -24.04
C TYR A 2 -14.24 -8.59 -24.61
N TYR A 3 -13.82 -8.48 -25.87
CA TYR A 3 -13.62 -7.19 -26.57
C TYR A 3 -14.91 -6.41 -26.86
N LYS A 4 -16.07 -6.88 -26.37
CA LYS A 4 -17.37 -6.21 -26.47
C LYS A 4 -17.73 -5.43 -25.20
N PHE A 5 -16.80 -5.30 -24.27
CA PHE A 5 -17.03 -4.67 -22.97
C PHE A 5 -16.10 -3.48 -22.81
N TRP A 6 -16.64 -2.33 -22.45
CA TRP A 6 -15.84 -1.14 -22.13
C TRP A 6 -15.50 -1.14 -20.64
N GLY A 7 -14.29 -0.67 -20.30
CA GLY A 7 -13.81 -0.53 -18.93
C GLY A 7 -13.74 0.93 -18.46
N LYS A 8 -13.40 1.84 -19.37
CA LYS A 8 -13.39 3.30 -19.15
C LYS A 8 -14.02 4.01 -20.34
N THR A 9 -14.54 5.21 -20.12
CA THR A 9 -15.13 6.03 -21.17
C THR A 9 -15.05 7.51 -20.81
N GLU A 10 -14.89 8.33 -21.83
CA GLU A 10 -14.90 9.78 -21.77
C GLU A 10 -15.56 10.27 -23.08
N GLU A 11 -16.60 11.09 -22.95
CA GLU A 11 -17.40 11.58 -24.07
C GLU A 11 -17.88 10.48 -25.05
N LYS A 12 -17.29 10.41 -26.26
CA LYS A 12 -17.62 9.46 -27.33
C LYS A 12 -16.58 8.35 -27.50
N GLU A 13 -15.54 8.36 -26.69
CA GLU A 13 -14.50 7.34 -26.71
C GLU A 13 -14.65 6.37 -25.53
N TYR A 14 -14.14 5.16 -25.74
CA TYR A 14 -14.13 4.12 -24.74
C TYR A 14 -12.83 3.34 -24.82
N HIS A 15 -12.43 2.80 -23.68
CA HIS A 15 -11.34 1.87 -23.57
C HIS A 15 -11.87 0.49 -23.25
N LEU A 16 -11.36 -0.53 -23.92
CA LEU A 16 -11.82 -1.91 -23.72
C LEU A 16 -11.46 -2.43 -22.34
N LEU A 17 -12.39 -3.15 -21.72
CA LEU A 17 -12.27 -3.63 -20.34
C LEU A 17 -11.05 -4.53 -20.13
N ALA A 18 -10.81 -5.45 -21.06
CA ALA A 18 -9.66 -6.35 -21.00
C ALA A 18 -8.32 -5.59 -21.07
N TYR A 19 -8.28 -4.48 -21.81
CA TYR A 19 -7.08 -3.65 -21.90
C TYR A 19 -6.83 -2.85 -20.63
N HIS A 20 -7.87 -2.24 -20.04
CA HIS A 20 -7.74 -1.56 -18.75
C HIS A 20 -7.22 -2.52 -17.65
N GLY A 21 -7.69 -3.76 -17.65
CA GLY A 21 -7.19 -4.79 -16.75
C GLY A 21 -5.69 -5.06 -16.95
N LEU A 22 -5.23 -5.15 -18.20
CA LEU A 22 -3.81 -5.33 -18.54
C LEU A 22 -2.96 -4.09 -18.25
N ASP A 23 -3.51 -2.89 -18.40
CA ASP A 23 -2.82 -1.64 -18.05
C ASP A 23 -2.50 -1.63 -16.56
N ALA A 24 -3.50 -1.86 -15.70
CA ALA A 24 -3.29 -1.97 -14.26
C ALA A 24 -2.34 -3.14 -13.92
N CYS A 25 -2.48 -4.28 -14.60
CA CYS A 25 -1.57 -5.43 -14.43
C CYS A 25 -0.12 -5.08 -14.75
N SER A 26 0.13 -4.33 -15.82
CA SER A 26 1.47 -3.92 -16.25
C SER A 26 2.13 -2.95 -15.26
N VAL A 27 1.34 -2.05 -14.67
CA VAL A 27 1.78 -1.15 -13.61
C VAL A 27 2.12 -1.93 -12.33
N ALA A 28 1.26 -2.88 -11.93
CA ALA A 28 1.55 -3.75 -10.81
C ALA A 28 2.78 -4.62 -11.06
N GLN A 29 2.99 -5.09 -12.29
CA GLN A 29 4.18 -5.85 -12.67
C GLN A 29 5.45 -5.03 -12.44
N GLU A 30 5.50 -3.79 -12.93
CA GLU A 30 6.64 -2.91 -12.70
C GLU A 30 6.89 -2.69 -11.20
N TRP A 31 5.84 -2.46 -10.41
CA TRP A 31 5.95 -2.33 -8.96
C TRP A 31 6.53 -3.58 -8.29
N LEU A 32 6.02 -4.77 -8.65
CA LEU A 32 6.45 -6.05 -8.07
C LEU A 32 7.90 -6.37 -8.45
N ASP A 33 8.31 -6.05 -9.67
CA ASP A 33 9.66 -6.27 -10.17
C ASP A 33 10.67 -5.35 -9.44
N LEU A 34 10.29 -4.09 -9.17
CA LEU A 34 11.08 -3.16 -8.34
C LEU A 34 11.21 -3.60 -6.88
N HIS A 35 10.15 -4.20 -6.32
CA HIS A 35 10.07 -4.60 -4.91
C HIS A 35 10.33 -6.10 -4.70
N ARG A 36 11.11 -6.74 -5.58
CA ARG A 36 11.40 -8.18 -5.55
C ARG A 36 11.78 -8.73 -4.16
N PRO A 37 12.65 -8.08 -3.34
CA PRO A 37 12.96 -8.58 -2.00
C PRO A 37 11.75 -8.63 -1.06
N LEU A 38 10.86 -7.64 -1.14
CA LEU A 38 9.61 -7.62 -0.38
C LEU A 38 8.67 -8.73 -0.85
N VAL A 39 8.53 -8.92 -2.16
CA VAL A 39 7.71 -10.00 -2.73
C VAL A 39 8.24 -11.37 -2.29
N GLN A 40 9.56 -11.57 -2.29
CA GLN A 40 10.20 -12.79 -1.77
C GLN A 40 9.89 -13.00 -0.29
N PHE A 41 10.05 -11.97 0.54
CA PHE A 41 9.72 -12.03 1.96
C PHE A 41 8.25 -12.43 2.18
N LEU A 42 7.32 -11.84 1.42
CA LEU A 42 5.90 -12.20 1.48
C LEU A 42 5.67 -13.65 1.04
N ALA A 43 6.33 -14.10 -0.03
CA ALA A 43 6.22 -15.46 -0.57
C ALA A 43 6.65 -16.50 0.49
N ASP A 44 7.78 -16.27 1.16
CA ASP A 44 8.31 -17.15 2.21
C ASP A 44 7.36 -17.28 3.42
N ASN A 45 6.67 -16.18 3.76
CA ASN A 45 5.68 -16.13 4.84
C ASN A 45 4.38 -16.86 4.47
N VAL A 46 3.98 -16.83 3.20
CA VAL A 46 2.78 -17.51 2.68
C VAL A 46 3.08 -18.93 2.19
N LYS A 47 4.35 -19.34 2.18
CA LYS A 47 4.85 -20.65 1.72
C LYS A 47 4.59 -20.92 0.23
N LEU A 48 4.58 -19.86 -0.57
CA LEU A 48 4.54 -19.92 -2.03
C LEU A 48 5.93 -19.57 -2.57
N SER A 49 6.26 -20.02 -3.79
CA SER A 49 7.42 -19.48 -4.49
C SER A 49 7.15 -18.01 -4.87
N HIS A 50 8.24 -17.26 -5.10
CA HIS A 50 8.17 -15.87 -5.55
C HIS A 50 7.27 -15.73 -6.79
N ASP A 51 7.48 -16.59 -7.78
CA ASP A 51 6.81 -16.47 -9.09
C ASP A 51 5.32 -16.79 -8.99
N ILE A 52 4.93 -17.73 -8.13
CA ILE A 52 3.52 -18.01 -7.88
C ILE A 52 2.85 -16.83 -7.18
N LEU A 53 3.46 -16.30 -6.11
CA LEU A 53 2.88 -15.17 -5.40
C LEU A 53 2.74 -14.00 -6.38
N ARG A 54 3.80 -13.65 -7.09
CA ARG A 54 3.79 -12.61 -8.12
C ARG A 54 2.69 -12.86 -9.16
N GLY A 55 2.56 -14.07 -9.68
CA GLY A 55 1.55 -14.39 -10.70
C GLY A 55 0.11 -14.30 -10.19
N ILE A 56 -0.14 -14.76 -8.96
CA ILE A 56 -1.46 -14.60 -8.30
C ILE A 56 -1.77 -13.12 -8.11
N LEU A 57 -0.81 -12.33 -7.64
CA LEU A 57 -0.96 -10.88 -7.46
C LEU A 57 -1.31 -10.21 -8.80
N LEU A 58 -0.58 -10.51 -9.88
CA LEU A 58 -0.85 -9.98 -11.21
C LEU A 58 -2.22 -10.40 -11.76
N LEU A 59 -2.58 -11.67 -11.62
CA LEU A 59 -3.91 -12.17 -12.01
C LEU A 59 -5.02 -11.38 -11.34
N PHE A 60 -4.93 -11.17 -10.03
CA PHE A 60 -5.96 -10.44 -9.29
C PHE A 60 -5.95 -8.94 -9.56
N THR A 61 -4.80 -8.32 -9.87
CA THR A 61 -4.78 -6.95 -10.39
C THR A 61 -5.49 -6.87 -11.75
N ALA A 62 -5.19 -7.76 -12.69
CA ALA A 62 -5.83 -7.78 -14.01
C ALA A 62 -7.35 -8.06 -13.95
N LEU A 63 -7.81 -8.70 -12.87
CA LEU A 63 -9.22 -8.99 -12.61
C LEU A 63 -9.92 -7.95 -11.73
N HIS A 64 -9.25 -6.91 -11.20
CA HIS A 64 -9.83 -5.99 -10.21
C HIS A 64 -11.19 -5.41 -10.66
N ASP A 65 -11.31 -5.11 -11.95
CA ASP A 65 -12.48 -4.52 -12.59
C ASP A 65 -13.39 -5.54 -13.31
N VAL A 66 -13.20 -6.85 -13.11
CA VAL A 66 -13.96 -7.91 -13.83
C VAL A 66 -15.47 -7.84 -13.61
N GLY A 67 -15.94 -7.20 -12.54
CA GLY A 67 -17.37 -6.95 -12.34
C GLY A 67 -18.00 -6.05 -13.40
N LYS A 68 -17.18 -5.28 -14.16
CA LYS A 68 -17.63 -4.47 -15.28
C LYS A 68 -18.13 -5.29 -16.47
N PHE A 69 -17.88 -6.61 -16.52
CA PHE A 69 -18.56 -7.50 -17.47
C PHE A 69 -20.08 -7.55 -17.25
N SER A 70 -20.57 -7.10 -16.09
CA SER A 70 -22.00 -7.06 -15.80
C SER A 70 -22.79 -6.21 -16.79
N ILE A 71 -23.93 -6.73 -17.24
CA ILE A 71 -24.88 -5.96 -18.05
C ILE A 71 -25.38 -4.70 -17.34
N THR A 72 -25.44 -4.68 -16.00
CA THR A 72 -25.88 -3.48 -15.26
C THR A 72 -24.82 -2.37 -15.32
N PHE A 73 -23.54 -2.72 -15.21
CA PHE A 73 -22.43 -1.78 -15.39
C PHE A 73 -22.36 -1.27 -16.83
N GLN A 74 -22.40 -2.17 -17.81
CA GLN A 74 -22.29 -1.77 -19.23
C GLN A 74 -23.45 -0.86 -19.66
N ASN A 75 -24.62 -0.99 -19.02
CA ASN A 75 -25.79 -0.15 -19.25
C ASN A 75 -25.71 1.25 -18.64
N ILE A 76 -24.63 1.60 -17.93
CA ILE A 76 -24.35 3.00 -17.55
C ILE A 76 -24.21 3.86 -18.83
N CYS A 77 -23.72 3.28 -19.92
CA CYS A 77 -23.64 3.91 -21.23
C CYS A 77 -24.44 3.07 -22.27
N PRO A 78 -25.76 3.29 -22.40
CA PRO A 78 -26.61 2.50 -23.30
C PRO A 78 -26.16 2.53 -24.76
N ASP A 79 -25.57 3.64 -25.22
CA ASP A 79 -25.04 3.75 -26.58
C ASP A 79 -23.90 2.78 -26.86
N PHE A 80 -22.96 2.64 -25.92
CA PHE A 80 -21.88 1.64 -26.05
C PHE A 80 -22.40 0.23 -25.86
N LEU A 81 -23.40 0.02 -25.00
CA LEU A 81 -24.02 -1.28 -24.85
C LEU A 81 -24.63 -1.76 -26.18
N ARG A 82 -25.40 -0.90 -26.85
CA ARG A 82 -25.93 -1.18 -28.20
C ARG A 82 -24.80 -1.40 -29.21
N LYS A 83 -23.84 -0.48 -29.27
CA LYS A 83 -22.75 -0.52 -30.25
C LYS A 83 -21.86 -1.77 -30.12
N LEU A 84 -21.54 -2.20 -28.90
CA LEU A 84 -20.56 -3.26 -28.65
C LEU A 84 -21.20 -4.63 -28.50
N GLN A 85 -22.40 -4.70 -27.94
CA GLN A 85 -23.04 -5.96 -27.55
C GLN A 85 -24.35 -6.25 -28.29
N ASP A 86 -24.82 -5.31 -29.13
CA ASP A 86 -26.05 -5.42 -29.90
C ASP A 86 -27.26 -5.77 -29.02
N CYS A 87 -27.39 -5.05 -27.90
CA CYS A 87 -28.46 -5.28 -26.93
C CYS A 87 -28.87 -4.01 -26.21
N GLU A 88 -30.04 -4.05 -25.60
CA GLU A 88 -30.55 -3.00 -24.72
C GLU A 88 -30.90 -3.57 -23.34
N SER A 89 -30.79 -2.75 -22.30
CA SER A 89 -31.16 -3.12 -20.94
C SER A 89 -31.86 -1.96 -20.26
N LYS A 90 -32.89 -2.28 -19.46
CA LYS A 90 -33.55 -1.32 -18.57
C LYS A 90 -33.03 -1.42 -17.13
N LYS A 91 -32.07 -2.30 -16.88
CA LYS A 91 -31.52 -2.54 -15.54
C LYS A 91 -30.55 -1.41 -15.18
N GLY A 92 -30.76 -0.78 -14.03
CA GLY A 92 -29.81 0.17 -13.46
C GLY A 92 -28.58 -0.52 -12.87
N TYR A 93 -27.66 0.26 -12.31
CA TYR A 93 -26.42 -0.18 -11.69
C TYR A 93 -26.43 0.04 -10.16
N PRO A 94 -27.15 -0.79 -9.39
CA PRO A 94 -27.29 -0.59 -7.94
C PRO A 94 -26.12 -1.15 -7.13
N ILE A 95 -25.37 -2.10 -7.69
CA ILE A 95 -24.25 -2.78 -7.02
C ILE A 95 -22.97 -2.33 -7.71
N ARG A 96 -22.02 -1.79 -6.94
CA ARG A 96 -20.73 -1.35 -7.48
C ARG A 96 -19.91 -2.54 -8.01
N HIS A 97 -19.08 -2.28 -9.00
CA HIS A 97 -18.43 -3.29 -9.84
C HIS A 97 -17.37 -4.10 -9.09
N ASP A 98 -16.82 -3.57 -8.00
CA ASP A 98 -15.97 -4.33 -7.09
C ASP A 98 -16.76 -5.44 -6.38
N GLN A 99 -17.95 -5.13 -5.86
CA GLN A 99 -18.87 -6.12 -5.32
C GLN A 99 -19.39 -7.10 -6.40
N LEU A 100 -19.68 -6.61 -7.62
CA LEU A 100 -20.04 -7.47 -8.74
C LEU A 100 -18.89 -8.41 -9.15
N GLY A 101 -17.65 -7.94 -9.09
CA GLY A 101 -16.44 -8.74 -9.34
C GLY A 101 -16.32 -9.88 -8.34
N TRP A 102 -16.54 -9.60 -7.06
CA TRP A 102 -16.60 -10.63 -6.01
C TRP A 102 -17.73 -11.64 -6.22
N MET A 103 -18.92 -11.20 -6.65
CA MET A 103 -20.02 -12.11 -7.03
C MET A 103 -19.62 -13.01 -8.20
N LEU A 104 -19.05 -12.44 -9.26
CA LEU A 104 -18.60 -13.17 -10.44
C LEU A 104 -17.47 -14.16 -10.13
N TRP A 105 -16.55 -13.77 -9.23
CA TRP A 105 -15.52 -14.66 -8.70
C TRP A 105 -16.12 -15.87 -7.99
N CYS A 106 -16.97 -15.64 -6.98
CA CYS A 106 -17.57 -16.70 -6.18
C CYS A 106 -18.40 -17.69 -7.01
N ARG A 107 -19.11 -17.20 -8.04
CA ARG A 107 -20.07 -18.01 -8.81
C ARG A 107 -19.47 -18.64 -10.07
N VAL A 108 -18.46 -18.01 -10.67
CA VAL A 108 -17.96 -18.41 -12.00
C VAL A 108 -16.46 -18.59 -11.99
N LEU A 109 -15.70 -17.52 -11.72
CA LEU A 109 -14.26 -17.52 -12.01
C LEU A 109 -13.46 -18.42 -11.06
N ARG A 110 -13.84 -18.52 -9.78
CA ARG A 110 -13.16 -19.43 -8.84
C ARG A 110 -13.21 -20.87 -9.33
N ASN A 111 -14.40 -21.36 -9.67
CA ASN A 111 -14.57 -22.72 -10.18
C ASN A 111 -13.86 -22.92 -11.52
N HIS A 112 -13.84 -21.89 -12.38
CA HIS A 112 -13.12 -21.94 -13.66
C HIS A 112 -11.60 -22.07 -13.45
N LEU A 113 -11.01 -21.28 -12.54
CA LEU A 113 -9.59 -21.39 -12.19
C LEU A 113 -9.26 -22.71 -11.49
N MET A 114 -10.13 -23.17 -10.58
CA MET A 114 -9.97 -24.49 -9.95
C MET A 114 -10.00 -25.62 -10.99
N GLY A 115 -10.79 -25.47 -12.06
CA GLY A 115 -10.80 -26.39 -13.19
C GLY A 115 -9.45 -26.44 -13.92
N HIS A 116 -8.79 -25.30 -14.13
CA HIS A 116 -7.43 -25.23 -14.69
C HIS A 116 -6.40 -25.90 -13.78
N LEU A 117 -6.43 -25.58 -12.48
CA LEU A 117 -5.55 -26.19 -11.48
C LEU A 117 -5.72 -27.72 -11.45
N HIS A 118 -6.96 -28.21 -11.46
CA HIS A 118 -7.25 -29.64 -11.43
C HIS A 118 -6.75 -30.37 -12.70
N LYS A 119 -6.79 -29.73 -13.88
CA LYS A 119 -6.22 -30.29 -15.11
C LYS A 119 -4.71 -30.44 -15.03
N GLN A 120 -4.02 -29.47 -14.43
CA GLN A 120 -2.56 -29.49 -14.31
C GLN A 120 -2.07 -30.46 -13.22
N SER A 121 -2.82 -30.56 -12.11
CA SER A 121 -2.54 -31.49 -11.03
C SER A 121 -3.86 -31.91 -10.39
N PRO A 122 -4.31 -33.17 -10.57
CA PRO A 122 -5.56 -33.65 -9.98
C PRO A 122 -5.60 -33.42 -8.46
N LEU A 123 -6.58 -32.64 -8.02
CA LEU A 123 -6.77 -32.24 -6.63
C LEU A 123 -7.84 -33.09 -5.95
N VAL A 124 -7.60 -33.53 -4.71
CA VAL A 124 -8.66 -34.10 -3.88
C VAL A 124 -9.51 -33.00 -3.25
N LYS A 125 -10.73 -33.35 -2.79
CA LYS A 125 -11.68 -32.40 -2.19
C LYS A 125 -11.07 -31.49 -1.12
N LYS A 126 -10.20 -32.03 -0.26
CA LYS A 126 -9.55 -31.26 0.81
C LYS A 126 -8.56 -30.22 0.27
N GLU A 127 -7.84 -30.54 -0.80
CA GLU A 127 -6.89 -29.63 -1.45
C GLU A 127 -7.64 -28.53 -2.18
N HIS A 128 -8.74 -28.91 -2.86
CA HIS A 128 -9.65 -27.96 -3.51
C HIS A 128 -10.11 -26.88 -2.53
N THR A 129 -10.69 -27.27 -1.39
CA THR A 129 -11.22 -26.32 -0.42
C THR A 129 -10.14 -25.38 0.13
N CYS A 130 -8.92 -25.86 0.42
CA CYS A 130 -7.91 -24.98 0.99
C CYS A 130 -7.28 -24.04 -0.04
N ILE A 131 -7.22 -24.42 -1.33
CA ILE A 131 -6.80 -23.52 -2.39
C ILE A 131 -7.88 -22.45 -2.61
N GLU A 132 -9.16 -22.81 -2.62
CA GLU A 132 -10.25 -21.83 -2.69
C GLU A 132 -10.18 -20.83 -1.54
N GLU A 133 -9.98 -21.30 -0.30
CA GLU A 133 -9.80 -20.43 0.86
C GLU A 133 -8.62 -19.47 0.71
N LEU A 134 -7.51 -19.91 0.10
CA LEU A 134 -6.34 -19.08 -0.16
C LEU A 134 -6.66 -18.02 -1.21
N LEU A 135 -7.16 -18.43 -2.37
CA LEU A 135 -7.48 -17.56 -3.50
C LEU A 135 -8.58 -16.55 -3.15
N ASP A 136 -9.56 -16.93 -2.33
CA ASP A 136 -10.60 -16.02 -1.85
C ASP A 136 -10.03 -14.86 -1.03
N VAL A 137 -8.89 -15.05 -0.34
CA VAL A 137 -8.21 -13.93 0.34
C VAL A 137 -7.65 -12.95 -0.67
N PHE A 138 -7.00 -13.43 -1.74
CA PHE A 138 -6.49 -12.55 -2.81
C PHE A 138 -7.62 -11.86 -3.58
N ALA A 139 -8.69 -12.59 -3.91
CA ALA A 139 -9.87 -12.05 -4.55
C ALA A 139 -10.48 -10.89 -3.75
N ARG A 140 -10.66 -11.06 -2.44
CA ARG A 140 -11.21 -10.00 -1.57
C ARG A 140 -10.36 -8.73 -1.53
N ILE A 141 -9.06 -8.84 -1.77
CA ILE A 141 -8.15 -7.69 -1.87
C ILE A 141 -8.45 -6.93 -3.17
N ALA A 142 -8.44 -7.63 -4.30
CA ALA A 142 -8.71 -7.02 -5.61
C ALA A 142 -10.11 -6.42 -5.70
N PHE A 143 -11.12 -7.12 -5.19
CA PHE A 143 -12.50 -6.66 -5.18
C PHE A 143 -12.81 -5.70 -4.01
N GLY A 144 -11.78 -5.23 -3.30
CA GLY A 144 -11.87 -4.16 -2.32
C GLY A 144 -11.14 -2.88 -2.74
N HIS A 145 -10.71 -2.78 -4.01
CA HIS A 145 -9.90 -1.66 -4.53
C HIS A 145 -10.57 -0.28 -4.47
N HIS A 146 -11.84 -0.18 -4.07
CA HIS A 146 -12.51 1.10 -3.75
C HIS A 146 -12.56 1.41 -2.25
N GLY A 147 -11.67 0.80 -1.46
CA GLY A 147 -11.42 1.13 -0.05
C GLY A 147 -12.19 0.31 0.97
N LEU A 148 -13.06 -0.62 0.55
CA LEU A 148 -13.77 -1.53 1.45
C LEU A 148 -13.79 -2.94 0.86
N PRO A 149 -13.44 -3.97 1.65
CA PRO A 149 -13.60 -5.36 1.21
C PRO A 149 -15.05 -5.67 0.84
N PRO A 150 -15.27 -6.55 -0.16
CA PRO A 150 -16.62 -6.88 -0.59
C PRO A 150 -17.39 -7.63 0.51
N LYS A 151 -18.68 -7.35 0.60
CA LYS A 151 -19.61 -8.06 1.48
C LYS A 151 -19.93 -9.44 0.89
N GLN A 152 -20.52 -10.31 1.71
CA GLN A 152 -21.02 -11.59 1.19
C GLN A 152 -22.04 -11.34 0.07
N PRO A 153 -21.96 -12.09 -1.03
CA PRO A 153 -22.81 -11.86 -2.18
C PRO A 153 -24.25 -12.29 -1.85
N ASP A 154 -25.22 -11.49 -2.30
CA ASP A 154 -26.62 -11.92 -2.37
C ASP A 154 -26.84 -12.68 -3.67
N ASP A 155 -27.02 -13.99 -3.53
CA ASP A 155 -27.11 -14.91 -4.65
C ASP A 155 -28.34 -14.69 -5.53
N SER A 156 -29.40 -14.10 -4.97
CA SER A 156 -30.64 -13.82 -5.70
C SER A 156 -30.44 -12.78 -6.83
N GLN A 157 -29.40 -11.96 -6.72
CA GLN A 157 -29.14 -10.85 -7.64
C GLN A 157 -28.20 -11.23 -8.79
N PHE A 158 -27.55 -12.40 -8.75
CA PHE A 158 -26.51 -12.78 -9.70
C PHE A 158 -27.00 -12.85 -11.15
N ASP A 159 -28.09 -13.58 -11.41
CA ASP A 159 -28.68 -13.71 -12.75
C ASP A 159 -29.26 -12.38 -13.27
N SER A 160 -29.63 -11.48 -12.36
CA SER A 160 -30.07 -10.14 -12.73
C SER A 160 -28.90 -9.27 -13.21
N CYS A 161 -27.69 -9.49 -12.67
CA CYS A 161 -26.51 -8.68 -12.98
C CYS A 161 -25.65 -9.26 -14.10
N PHE A 162 -25.68 -10.57 -14.35
CA PHE A 162 -24.82 -11.22 -15.35
C PHE A 162 -25.63 -12.15 -16.23
N ARG A 163 -25.58 -11.93 -17.54
CA ARG A 163 -26.10 -12.85 -18.55
C ARG A 163 -25.06 -13.92 -18.87
N GLU A 164 -25.45 -14.98 -19.55
CA GLU A 164 -24.50 -16.02 -19.98
C GLU A 164 -23.36 -15.48 -20.86
N PRO A 165 -23.58 -14.58 -21.84
CA PRO A 165 -22.48 -13.98 -22.61
C PRO A 165 -21.48 -13.19 -21.75
N ASP A 166 -21.95 -12.55 -20.66
CA ASP A 166 -21.11 -11.80 -19.73
C ASP A 166 -20.18 -12.74 -18.98
N ARG A 167 -20.73 -13.84 -18.45
CA ARG A 167 -20.00 -14.91 -17.75
C ARG A 167 -18.99 -15.60 -18.66
N ALA A 168 -19.41 -15.92 -19.87
CA ALA A 168 -18.56 -16.55 -20.88
C ALA A 168 -17.40 -15.63 -21.30
N SER A 169 -17.67 -14.33 -21.45
CA SER A 169 -16.63 -13.34 -21.75
C SER A 169 -15.60 -13.22 -20.64
N ALA A 170 -16.04 -13.19 -19.38
CA ALA A 170 -15.12 -13.14 -18.23
C ALA A 170 -14.25 -14.41 -18.11
N LYS A 171 -14.82 -15.60 -18.38
CA LYS A 171 -14.05 -16.86 -18.44
C LYS A 171 -13.00 -16.82 -19.57
N SER A 172 -13.42 -16.42 -20.77
CA SER A 172 -12.53 -16.30 -21.93
C SER A 172 -11.42 -15.27 -21.69
N TYR A 173 -11.71 -14.17 -20.99
CA TYR A 173 -10.68 -13.20 -20.61
C TYR A 173 -9.65 -13.83 -19.65
N MET A 174 -10.11 -14.58 -18.64
CA MET A 174 -9.21 -15.26 -17.72
C MET A 174 -8.40 -16.37 -18.40
N ASP A 175 -8.98 -17.10 -19.37
CA ASP A 175 -8.28 -18.12 -20.16
C ASP A 175 -7.09 -17.53 -20.92
N ASP A 176 -7.28 -16.37 -21.56
CA ASP A 176 -6.21 -15.71 -22.30
C ASP A 176 -5.20 -15.02 -21.36
N LEU A 177 -5.64 -14.59 -20.17
CA LEU A 177 -4.80 -13.95 -19.16
C LEU A 177 -3.84 -14.92 -18.46
N LEU A 178 -4.33 -16.12 -18.10
CA LEU A 178 -3.60 -17.07 -17.26
C LEU A 178 -2.19 -17.40 -17.78
N PRO A 179 -1.99 -17.77 -19.06
CA PRO A 179 -0.65 -18.08 -19.57
C PRO A 179 0.34 -16.90 -19.49
N MET A 180 -0.16 -15.66 -19.50
CA MET A 180 0.69 -14.46 -19.45
C MET A 180 1.19 -14.13 -18.04
N VAL A 181 0.39 -14.40 -17.01
CA VAL A 181 0.68 -13.96 -15.63
C VAL A 181 0.92 -15.12 -14.66
N LEU A 182 0.43 -16.32 -14.96
CA LEU A 182 0.50 -17.49 -14.10
C LEU A 182 0.65 -18.77 -14.97
N PRO A 183 1.87 -19.05 -15.48
CA PRO A 183 2.11 -20.17 -16.39
C PRO A 183 1.88 -21.53 -15.73
N ASP A 184 1.73 -22.58 -16.55
CA ASP A 184 1.35 -23.94 -16.12
C ASP A 184 2.26 -24.55 -15.04
N GLU A 185 3.54 -24.21 -15.06
CA GLU A 185 4.49 -24.61 -14.02
C GLU A 185 4.14 -24.01 -12.64
N SER A 186 3.75 -22.73 -12.59
CA SER A 186 3.30 -22.08 -11.35
C SER A 186 1.99 -22.67 -10.81
N LEU A 187 1.09 -23.11 -11.71
CA LEU A 187 -0.17 -23.78 -11.32
C LEU A 187 0.09 -25.12 -10.60
N ARG A 188 1.14 -25.86 -11.00
CA ARG A 188 1.54 -27.11 -10.32
C ARG A 188 2.03 -26.86 -8.91
N ASP A 189 2.75 -25.77 -8.67
CA ASP A 189 3.26 -25.45 -7.34
C ASP A 189 2.16 -24.97 -6.37
N ILE A 190 1.11 -24.28 -6.85
CA ILE A 190 -0.09 -23.99 -6.02
C ILE A 190 -0.70 -25.31 -5.49
N SER A 191 -0.68 -26.36 -6.30
CA SER A 191 -1.17 -27.68 -5.91
C SER A 191 -0.26 -28.33 -4.83
N GLN A 192 1.04 -28.04 -4.85
CA GLN A 192 1.95 -28.48 -3.79
C GLN A 192 1.70 -27.76 -2.46
N TRP A 193 1.36 -26.46 -2.50
CA TRP A 193 0.97 -25.71 -1.30
C TRP A 193 -0.20 -26.37 -0.57
N ALA A 194 -1.17 -26.93 -1.31
CA ALA A 194 -2.31 -27.64 -0.75
C ALA A 194 -1.94 -28.91 0.04
N LYS A 195 -0.77 -29.49 -0.25
CA LYS A 195 -0.24 -30.70 0.42
C LYS A 195 0.47 -30.38 1.74
N LEU A 196 0.80 -29.11 2.02
CA LEU A 196 1.42 -28.70 3.28
C LEU A 196 0.54 -29.07 4.50
N PRO A 197 1.11 -29.33 5.69
CA PRO A 197 0.32 -29.57 6.89
C PRO A 197 -0.68 -28.44 7.18
N LYS A 198 -1.90 -28.79 7.62
CA LYS A 198 -2.99 -27.82 7.86
C LYS A 198 -2.58 -26.62 8.72
N GLN A 199 -1.74 -26.84 9.73
CA GLN A 199 -1.27 -25.76 10.61
C GLN A 199 -0.35 -24.77 9.88
N GLN A 200 0.54 -25.26 9.02
CA GLN A 200 1.42 -24.40 8.21
C GLN A 200 0.59 -23.54 7.26
N ARG A 201 -0.44 -24.13 6.61
CA ARG A 201 -1.36 -23.38 5.73
C ARG A 201 -2.15 -22.31 6.48
N LYS A 202 -2.63 -22.62 7.70
CA LYS A 202 -3.33 -21.64 8.55
C LYS A 202 -2.44 -20.45 8.91
N VAL A 203 -1.19 -20.71 9.27
CA VAL A 203 -0.20 -19.67 9.58
C VAL A 203 0.09 -18.83 8.34
N ALA A 204 0.30 -19.46 7.19
CA ALA A 204 0.49 -18.77 5.91
C ALA A 204 -0.69 -17.85 5.55
N VAL A 205 -1.92 -18.35 5.61
CA VAL A 205 -3.13 -17.56 5.35
C VAL A 205 -3.29 -16.42 6.37
N ALA A 206 -2.96 -16.66 7.64
CA ALA A 206 -3.01 -15.62 8.67
C ALA A 206 -2.00 -14.49 8.38
N HIS A 207 -0.75 -14.84 8.02
CA HIS A 207 0.26 -13.87 7.60
C HIS A 207 -0.16 -13.06 6.39
N TRP A 208 -0.80 -13.72 5.40
CA TRP A 208 -1.32 -13.02 4.24
C TRP A 208 -2.43 -12.05 4.62
N LYS A 209 -3.39 -12.47 5.46
CA LYS A 209 -4.48 -11.59 5.93
C LYS A 209 -3.94 -10.34 6.64
N THR A 210 -2.91 -10.46 7.48
CA THR A 210 -2.33 -9.31 8.18
C THR A 210 -1.58 -8.33 7.27
N ARG A 211 -1.23 -8.76 6.06
CA ARG A 211 -0.44 -8.01 5.06
C ARG A 211 -1.23 -7.67 3.79
N SER A 212 -2.43 -8.21 3.66
CA SER A 212 -3.31 -8.11 2.50
C SER A 212 -3.62 -6.67 2.07
N TRP A 213 -3.72 -5.77 3.05
CA TRP A 213 -4.01 -4.35 2.83
C TRP A 213 -2.91 -3.62 2.06
N GLN A 214 -1.66 -4.11 2.14
CA GLN A 214 -0.54 -3.56 1.37
C GLN A 214 -0.80 -3.72 -0.12
N PHE A 215 -1.21 -4.93 -0.49
CA PHE A 215 -1.48 -5.26 -1.88
C PHE A 215 -2.76 -4.60 -2.39
N ALA A 216 -3.74 -4.35 -1.52
CA ALA A 216 -4.86 -3.48 -1.87
C ALA A 216 -4.37 -2.09 -2.32
N GLY A 217 -3.36 -1.52 -1.65
CA GLY A 217 -2.72 -0.26 -2.05
C GLY A 217 -2.06 -0.35 -3.41
N VAL A 218 -1.31 -1.42 -3.67
CA VAL A 218 -0.69 -1.66 -4.99
C VAL A 218 -1.73 -1.75 -6.10
N ILE A 219 -2.87 -2.41 -5.88
CA ILE A 219 -3.95 -2.47 -6.88
C ILE A 219 -4.57 -1.08 -7.11
N VAL A 220 -4.83 -0.33 -6.03
CA VAL A 220 -5.38 1.04 -6.10
C VAL A 220 -4.43 1.95 -6.88
N LEU A 221 -3.15 1.94 -6.53
CA LEU A 221 -2.08 2.66 -7.21
C LEU A 221 -2.06 2.28 -8.70
N SER A 222 -2.16 0.99 -8.98
CA SER A 222 -2.13 0.47 -10.35
C SER A 222 -3.32 0.95 -11.18
N ASP A 223 -4.54 0.90 -10.63
CA ASP A 223 -5.74 1.43 -11.30
C ASP A 223 -5.66 2.96 -11.48
N TRP A 224 -5.10 3.70 -10.52
CA TRP A 224 -4.91 5.15 -10.64
C TRP A 224 -3.93 5.54 -11.74
N ILE A 225 -2.80 4.84 -11.85
CA ILE A 225 -1.81 5.10 -12.90
C ILE A 225 -2.37 4.67 -14.27
N ALA A 226 -2.99 3.49 -14.35
CA ALA A 226 -3.63 2.98 -15.57
C ALA A 226 -4.82 3.84 -16.04
N SER A 227 -5.48 4.54 -15.13
CA SER A 227 -6.54 5.51 -15.47
C SER A 227 -5.98 6.89 -15.87
N GLY A 228 -4.67 7.09 -15.81
CA GLY A 228 -4.02 8.35 -16.14
C GLY A 228 -3.84 8.56 -17.64
N LYS A 229 -3.53 9.80 -18.04
CA LYS A 229 -3.38 10.21 -19.45
C LYS A 229 -2.28 9.47 -20.23
N LEU A 230 -1.35 8.82 -19.52
CA LEU A 230 -0.26 8.05 -20.13
C LEU A 230 -0.74 6.73 -20.74
N PHE A 231 -1.92 6.26 -20.34
CA PHE A 231 -2.60 5.10 -20.89
C PHE A 231 -3.76 5.58 -21.79
N PRO A 232 -3.52 5.79 -23.09
CA PRO A 232 -4.55 6.28 -24.00
C PRO A 232 -5.63 5.22 -24.24
N PHE A 233 -6.84 5.67 -24.56
CA PHE A 233 -7.94 4.75 -24.83
C PHE A 233 -7.70 3.92 -26.09
N HIS A 234 -7.57 2.62 -25.88
CA HIS A 234 -7.53 1.63 -26.95
C HIS A 234 -8.89 0.95 -27.14
N ASN A 235 -9.46 1.06 -28.35
CA ASN A 235 -10.76 0.49 -28.74
C ASN A 235 -10.69 -0.44 -29.97
N LYS A 236 -9.51 -0.60 -30.56
CA LYS A 236 -9.28 -1.50 -31.69
C LYS A 236 -8.86 -2.87 -31.15
N HIS A 237 -9.33 -3.91 -31.82
CA HIS A 237 -8.99 -5.27 -31.45
C HIS A 237 -7.55 -5.60 -31.82
N GLN A 238 -6.80 -6.05 -30.82
CA GLN A 238 -5.47 -6.65 -30.90
C GLN A 238 -5.34 -7.78 -29.87
N PRO A 239 -4.55 -8.83 -30.14
CA PRO A 239 -4.29 -9.92 -29.20
C PRO A 239 -3.79 -9.40 -27.84
N LEU A 240 -4.26 -10.00 -26.74
CA LEU A 240 -3.87 -9.56 -25.39
C LEU A 240 -2.35 -9.62 -25.15
N THR A 241 -1.66 -10.59 -25.75
CA THR A 241 -0.20 -10.74 -25.62
C THR A 241 0.57 -9.58 -26.26
N GLU A 242 0.10 -9.10 -27.41
CA GLU A 242 0.69 -7.94 -28.11
C GLU A 242 0.42 -6.66 -27.30
N TYR A 243 -0.83 -6.43 -26.91
CA TYR A 243 -1.18 -5.29 -26.07
C TYR A 243 -0.42 -5.29 -24.74
N TYR A 244 -0.26 -6.47 -24.12
CA TYR A 244 0.46 -6.57 -22.85
C TYR A 244 1.94 -6.20 -22.98
N ALA A 245 2.56 -6.46 -24.14
CA ALA A 245 3.91 -6.00 -24.40
C ALA A 245 4.00 -4.48 -24.49
N GLU A 246 3.04 -3.83 -25.15
CA GLU A 246 2.94 -2.37 -25.27
C GLU A 246 2.69 -1.69 -23.91
N CYS A 247 1.72 -2.19 -23.13
CA CYS A 247 1.38 -1.55 -21.87
C CYS A 247 2.49 -1.69 -20.81
N ARG A 248 3.31 -2.76 -20.85
CA ARG A 248 4.53 -2.85 -20.01
C ARG A 248 5.52 -1.72 -20.28
N GLU A 249 5.70 -1.33 -21.54
CA GLU A 249 6.57 -0.19 -21.86
C GLU A 249 5.94 1.14 -21.43
N THR A 250 4.62 1.27 -21.58
CA THR A 250 3.88 2.42 -21.06
C THR A 250 3.95 2.51 -19.53
N ALA A 251 3.88 1.39 -18.82
CA ALA A 251 4.02 1.33 -17.37
C ALA A 251 5.40 1.82 -16.91
N ARG A 252 6.50 1.36 -17.53
CA ARG A 252 7.85 1.86 -17.22
C ARG A 252 7.97 3.37 -17.40
N ARG A 253 7.49 3.89 -18.53
CA ARG A 253 7.46 5.34 -18.79
C ARG A 253 6.60 6.06 -17.75
N ALA A 254 5.45 5.50 -17.36
CA ALA A 254 4.59 6.06 -16.33
C ALA A 254 5.27 6.11 -14.97
N PHE A 255 5.92 5.03 -14.53
CA PHE A 255 6.70 5.00 -13.29
C PHE A 255 7.81 6.06 -13.26
N GLY A 256 8.54 6.22 -14.36
CA GLY A 256 9.55 7.26 -14.51
C GLY A 256 8.95 8.66 -14.43
N SER A 257 7.88 8.89 -15.21
CA SER A 257 7.19 10.18 -15.26
C SER A 257 6.51 10.58 -13.95
N ILE A 258 6.10 9.62 -13.12
CA ILE A 258 5.44 9.88 -11.83
C ILE A 258 6.46 9.90 -10.68
N GLY A 259 7.74 9.59 -10.95
CA GLY A 259 8.81 9.61 -9.95
C GLY A 259 8.68 8.50 -8.91
N LEU A 260 8.16 7.32 -9.31
CA LEU A 260 8.00 6.17 -8.41
C LEU A 260 9.21 5.24 -8.37
N TYR A 261 10.21 5.46 -9.24
CA TYR A 261 11.52 4.85 -9.08
C TYR A 261 12.22 5.50 -7.89
N SER A 262 12.58 4.71 -6.87
CA SER A 262 13.32 5.24 -5.72
C SER A 262 14.59 5.94 -6.18
N ALA A 263 14.75 7.18 -5.73
CA ALA A 263 15.97 7.92 -5.96
C ALA A 263 17.17 7.19 -5.34
N ALA A 264 18.29 7.17 -6.06
CA ALA A 264 19.49 6.46 -5.63
C ALA A 264 20.00 7.04 -4.29
N PRO A 265 20.47 6.19 -3.36
CA PRO A 265 21.01 6.66 -2.09
C PRO A 265 22.26 7.52 -2.31
N PRO A 266 22.59 8.39 -1.35
CA PRO A 266 23.67 9.35 -1.50
C PRO A 266 25.03 8.67 -1.28
N SER A 267 26.08 9.17 -1.93
CA SER A 267 27.46 8.73 -1.69
C SER A 267 27.99 9.18 -0.33
N SER A 268 27.56 10.37 0.09
CA SER A 268 27.94 11.03 1.34
C SER A 268 26.73 11.19 2.26
N THR A 269 26.95 11.08 3.56
CA THR A 269 25.92 11.22 4.60
C THR A 269 26.54 11.85 5.83
N GLY A 270 25.70 12.20 6.78
CA GLY A 270 26.13 12.67 8.09
C GLY A 270 25.77 14.13 8.31
N PHE A 271 26.01 14.60 9.53
CA PHE A 271 25.54 15.91 9.97
C PHE A 271 26.14 17.04 9.14
N GLU A 272 27.46 17.01 8.92
CA GLU A 272 28.20 18.00 8.12
C GLU A 272 27.71 18.06 6.67
N HIS A 273 27.39 16.90 6.07
CA HIS A 273 26.88 16.83 4.69
C HIS A 273 25.51 17.48 4.55
N LEU A 274 24.60 17.25 5.50
CA LEU A 274 23.24 17.81 5.45
C LEU A 274 23.18 19.27 5.90
N PHE A 275 24.05 19.66 6.84
CA PHE A 275 24.00 20.93 7.56
C PHE A 275 25.40 21.58 7.63
N PRO A 276 26.02 21.92 6.48
CA PRO A 276 27.40 22.40 6.43
C PRO A 276 27.61 23.69 7.24
N ASP A 277 26.62 24.58 7.26
CA ASP A 277 26.66 25.84 8.02
C ASP A 277 26.75 25.64 9.55
N TYR A 278 26.48 24.43 10.04
CA TYR A 278 26.50 24.07 11.45
C TYR A 278 27.55 23.01 11.80
N ALA A 279 28.39 22.62 10.83
CA ALA A 279 29.33 21.50 10.95
C ALA A 279 30.34 21.66 12.09
N ASP A 280 30.72 22.90 12.41
CA ASP A 280 31.71 23.19 13.45
C ASP A 280 31.20 23.01 14.88
N CYS A 281 29.88 22.99 15.10
CA CYS A 281 29.29 22.98 16.44
C CYS A 281 28.06 22.06 16.61
N PRO A 282 28.12 20.77 16.20
CA PRO A 282 27.00 19.86 16.37
C PRO A 282 26.73 19.59 17.86
N THR A 283 25.45 19.59 18.22
CA THR A 283 24.98 19.28 19.58
C THR A 283 25.29 17.83 19.95
N PRO A 284 25.33 17.46 21.25
CA PRO A 284 25.61 16.08 21.66
C PRO A 284 24.67 15.05 21.02
N LEU A 285 23.38 15.37 20.87
CA LEU A 285 22.41 14.49 20.23
C LEU A 285 22.67 14.33 18.73
N GLN A 286 23.07 15.40 18.04
CA GLN A 286 23.42 15.36 16.62
C GLN A 286 24.67 14.50 16.40
N ARG A 287 25.73 14.69 17.20
CA ARG A 287 26.94 13.84 17.17
C ARG A 287 26.63 12.37 17.44
N PHE A 288 25.74 12.11 18.40
CA PHE A 288 25.30 10.75 18.69
C PHE A 288 24.62 10.11 17.47
N CYS A 289 23.67 10.79 16.84
CA CYS A 289 22.96 10.29 15.66
C CYS A 289 23.89 10.13 14.45
N ASP A 290 24.96 10.92 14.37
CA ASP A 290 25.96 10.85 13.31
C ASP A 290 26.92 9.65 13.45
N THR A 291 27.18 9.21 14.69
CA THR A 291 28.20 8.19 14.99
C THR A 291 27.65 6.83 15.40
N ILE A 292 26.38 6.77 15.86
CA ILE A 292 25.79 5.53 16.36
C ILE A 292 25.77 4.43 15.29
N THR A 293 26.12 3.20 15.65
CA THR A 293 26.06 2.06 14.71
C THR A 293 24.61 1.72 14.38
N LEU A 294 24.29 1.64 13.09
CA LEU A 294 22.99 1.17 12.61
C LEU A 294 22.95 -0.35 12.61
N THR A 295 21.81 -0.93 13.00
CA THR A 295 21.61 -2.38 12.90
C THR A 295 20.97 -2.74 11.56
N GLY A 296 21.15 -3.99 11.11
CA GLY A 296 20.40 -4.50 9.97
C GLY A 296 18.94 -4.78 10.36
N GLY A 297 17.99 -4.30 9.55
CA GLY A 297 16.56 -4.57 9.72
C GLY A 297 15.75 -3.44 10.39
N PRO A 298 14.46 -3.70 10.71
CA PRO A 298 13.55 -2.69 11.24
C PRO A 298 13.96 -2.16 12.63
N GLN A 299 13.92 -0.84 12.80
CA GLN A 299 14.41 -0.15 14.00
C GLN A 299 13.43 0.95 14.46
N LEU A 300 13.34 1.16 15.77
CA LEU A 300 12.63 2.27 16.39
C LEU A 300 13.59 3.10 17.24
N TRP A 301 13.71 4.38 16.89
CA TRP A 301 14.56 5.33 17.60
C TRP A 301 13.69 6.37 18.33
N VAL A 302 13.98 6.59 19.61
CA VAL A 302 13.30 7.61 20.43
C VAL A 302 14.36 8.63 20.87
N LEU A 303 14.28 9.84 20.34
CA LEU A 303 15.23 10.92 20.61
C LEU A 303 14.61 11.93 21.59
N GLU A 304 15.10 11.95 22.83
CA GLU A 304 14.61 12.84 23.89
C GLU A 304 15.65 13.91 24.24
N ASP A 305 15.26 15.18 24.11
CA ASP A 305 16.12 16.32 24.44
C ASP A 305 15.31 17.62 24.57
N VAL A 306 15.91 18.69 25.10
CA VAL A 306 15.28 20.01 25.30
C VAL A 306 14.86 20.66 23.99
N THR A 307 13.82 21.49 24.02
CA THR A 307 13.35 22.23 22.84
C THR A 307 14.45 23.14 22.30
N GLY A 308 14.67 23.13 20.99
CA GLY A 308 15.74 23.91 20.36
C GLY A 308 17.11 23.23 20.33
N SER A 309 17.28 22.01 20.85
CA SER A 309 18.57 21.28 20.83
C SER A 309 18.95 20.68 19.47
N GLY A 310 18.17 20.94 18.41
CA GLY A 310 18.42 20.41 17.07
C GLY A 310 18.03 18.94 16.87
N LYS A 311 16.96 18.48 17.56
CA LYS A 311 16.41 17.11 17.40
C LYS A 311 16.05 16.77 15.96
N THR A 312 15.51 17.73 15.21
CA THR A 312 15.10 17.57 13.83
C THR A 312 16.31 17.23 12.94
N GLU A 313 17.40 17.99 13.07
CA GLU A 313 18.66 17.77 12.35
C GLU A 313 19.31 16.45 12.75
N ALA A 314 19.26 16.09 14.04
CA ALA A 314 19.75 14.80 14.53
C ALA A 314 18.98 13.64 13.88
N ALA A 315 17.65 13.73 13.80
CA ALA A 315 16.83 12.74 13.12
C ALA A 315 17.09 12.68 11.62
N CYS A 316 17.22 13.81 10.94
CA CYS A 316 17.57 13.89 9.52
C CYS A 316 18.91 13.21 9.24
N THR A 317 19.90 13.44 10.10
CA THR A 317 21.22 12.81 10.03
C THR A 317 21.12 11.29 10.13
N LEU A 318 20.35 10.79 11.10
CA LEU A 318 20.12 9.36 11.26
C LEU A 318 19.45 8.75 10.03
N VAL A 319 18.41 9.40 9.49
CA VAL A 319 17.70 8.95 8.28
C VAL A 319 18.61 8.93 7.06
N SER A 320 19.41 9.98 6.84
CA SER A 320 20.37 10.03 5.72
C SER A 320 21.35 8.84 5.78
N ARG A 321 21.86 8.51 6.97
CA ARG A 321 22.71 7.32 7.17
C ARG A 321 21.94 6.01 6.90
N MET A 322 20.69 5.89 7.36
CA MET A 322 19.84 4.74 7.05
C MET A 322 19.60 4.58 5.54
N MET A 323 19.43 5.68 4.81
CA MET A 323 19.23 5.64 3.35
C MET A 323 20.49 5.17 2.61
N LYS A 324 21.68 5.63 3.03
CA LYS A 324 22.95 5.14 2.49
C LYS A 324 23.18 3.65 2.73
N GLU A 325 22.83 3.16 3.92
CA GLU A 325 22.87 1.73 4.24
C GLU A 325 21.70 0.93 3.61
N LYS A 326 20.87 1.57 2.77
CA LYS A 326 19.69 0.98 2.10
C LYS A 326 18.67 0.39 3.07
N LEU A 327 18.63 0.90 4.29
CA LEU A 327 17.65 0.54 5.33
C LEU A 327 16.34 1.33 5.19
N ALA A 328 16.34 2.40 4.38
CA ALA A 328 15.18 3.17 3.98
C ALA A 328 15.37 3.70 2.55
N THR A 329 14.27 3.92 1.82
CA THR A 329 14.27 4.49 0.47
C THR A 329 13.65 5.89 0.41
N GLY A 330 13.15 6.40 1.54
CA GLY A 330 12.57 7.74 1.65
C GLY A 330 12.25 8.11 3.09
N VAL A 331 11.65 9.28 3.29
CA VAL A 331 11.29 9.80 4.61
C VAL A 331 9.90 10.41 4.62
N TYR A 332 9.14 10.15 5.69
CA TYR A 332 7.93 10.89 6.01
C TYR A 332 8.10 11.61 7.34
N VAL A 333 7.92 12.93 7.35
CA VAL A 333 7.93 13.73 8.57
C VAL A 333 6.50 14.01 9.01
N GLY A 334 6.10 13.38 10.11
CA GLY A 334 4.80 13.56 10.76
C GLY A 334 4.85 14.61 11.86
N LEU A 335 4.08 15.69 11.69
CA LEU A 335 4.04 16.82 12.61
C LEU A 335 2.66 16.99 13.27
N PRO A 336 2.57 17.63 14.43
CA PRO A 336 1.32 17.69 15.19
C PRO A 336 0.30 18.67 14.58
N THR A 337 0.74 19.63 13.77
CA THR A 337 -0.13 20.65 13.18
C THR A 337 0.27 21.00 11.75
N MET A 338 -0.66 21.58 11.00
CA MET A 338 -0.39 22.09 9.64
C MET A 338 0.66 23.22 9.66
N ALA A 339 0.62 24.10 10.66
CA ALA A 339 1.56 25.22 10.78
C ALA A 339 3.00 24.73 10.97
N THR A 340 3.19 23.71 11.82
CA THR A 340 4.51 23.08 11.98
C THR A 340 4.95 22.35 10.72
N SER A 341 4.02 21.75 9.98
CA SER A 341 4.31 21.11 8.69
C SER A 341 4.80 22.09 7.63
N ASN A 342 4.18 23.28 7.52
CA ASN A 342 4.65 24.33 6.62
C ASN A 342 6.07 24.79 6.95
N ALA A 343 6.34 25.08 8.23
CA ALA A 343 7.68 25.50 8.66
C ALA A 343 8.72 24.40 8.42
N MET A 344 8.36 23.14 8.63
CA MET A 344 9.26 22.02 8.37
C MET A 344 9.50 21.79 6.88
N TYR A 345 8.49 22.02 6.03
CA TYR A 345 8.66 21.99 4.58
C TYR A 345 9.69 23.00 4.09
N GLU A 346 9.63 24.24 4.57
CA GLU A 346 10.60 25.27 4.20
C GLU A 346 12.03 24.89 4.62
N ARG A 347 12.18 24.25 5.79
CA ARG A 347 13.49 23.77 6.26
C ARG A 347 14.02 22.61 5.42
N LEU A 348 13.20 21.60 5.13
CA LEU A 348 13.62 20.44 4.35
C LEU A 348 13.75 20.72 2.85
N ALA A 349 13.01 21.68 2.31
CA ALA A 349 13.07 22.02 0.88
C ALA A 349 14.49 22.39 0.40
N ASN A 350 15.34 22.88 1.30
CA ASN A 350 16.73 23.23 0.98
C ASN A 350 17.72 22.06 1.11
N VAL A 351 17.36 20.97 1.80
CA VAL A 351 18.29 19.87 2.12
C VAL A 351 17.82 18.50 1.67
N TYR A 352 16.56 18.33 1.25
CA TYR A 352 15.99 17.01 0.92
C TYR A 352 16.73 16.30 -0.21
N HIS A 353 17.28 17.05 -1.18
CA HIS A 353 18.07 16.49 -2.28
C HIS A 353 19.38 15.83 -1.81
N LEU A 354 19.91 16.26 -0.66
CA LEU A 354 21.14 15.71 -0.07
C LEU A 354 20.95 14.32 0.55
N PHE A 355 19.69 13.87 0.72
CA PHE A 355 19.37 12.51 1.12
C PHE A 355 19.54 11.50 -0.02
N PHE A 356 19.85 11.96 -1.24
CA PHE A 356 19.93 11.14 -2.44
C PHE A 356 21.18 11.50 -3.25
N SER A 357 21.48 10.68 -4.27
CA SER A 357 22.55 10.97 -5.22
C SER A 357 22.30 12.28 -5.98
N SER A 358 23.36 13.01 -6.34
CA SER A 358 23.28 14.25 -7.11
C SER A 358 22.59 14.10 -8.47
N ASP A 359 22.67 12.91 -9.07
CA ASP A 359 22.07 12.62 -10.38
C ASP A 359 20.59 12.22 -10.27
N SER A 360 20.08 12.09 -9.04
CA SER A 360 18.68 11.75 -8.79
C SER A 360 17.79 12.98 -8.73
N ARG A 361 16.49 12.79 -9.01
CA ARG A 361 15.47 13.84 -8.93
C ARG A 361 14.38 13.41 -7.94
N PRO A 362 14.68 13.43 -6.63
CA PRO A 362 13.73 12.97 -5.62
C PRO A 362 12.50 13.89 -5.57
N SER A 363 11.35 13.30 -5.26
CA SER A 363 10.09 14.01 -5.10
C SER A 363 9.91 14.53 -3.67
N LEU A 364 9.46 15.78 -3.53
CA LEU A 364 9.16 16.42 -2.25
C LEU A 364 7.69 16.87 -2.22
N VAL A 365 6.91 16.40 -1.25
CA VAL A 365 5.48 16.72 -1.17
C VAL A 365 5.05 17.14 0.24
N LEU A 366 4.23 18.20 0.29
CA LEU A 366 3.53 18.66 1.49
C LEU A 366 2.13 18.04 1.58
N SER A 367 1.93 17.18 2.58
CA SER A 367 0.73 16.39 2.82
C SER A 367 -0.13 16.96 3.96
N HIS A 368 -0.92 18.00 3.68
CA HIS A 368 -2.01 18.42 4.56
C HIS A 368 -3.16 19.10 3.81
N GLY A 369 -4.36 19.11 4.41
CA GLY A 369 -5.63 19.54 3.78
C GLY A 369 -5.72 20.99 3.30
N ALA A 370 -4.70 21.83 3.56
CA ALA A 370 -4.62 23.20 3.06
C ALA A 370 -3.28 23.51 2.38
N ARG A 371 -2.59 22.50 1.83
CA ARG A 371 -1.31 22.64 1.13
C ARG A 371 -1.35 23.68 0.00
N HIS A 372 -2.52 23.84 -0.62
CA HIS A 372 -2.76 24.84 -1.66
C HIS A 372 -2.58 26.26 -1.14
N LEU A 373 -2.58 26.55 0.17
CA LEU A 373 -2.34 27.89 0.70
C LEU A 373 -0.85 28.20 0.94
N SER A 374 0.04 27.21 0.86
CA SER A 374 1.48 27.43 1.06
C SER A 374 2.11 28.07 -0.16
N LYS A 375 2.62 29.30 0.01
CA LYS A 375 3.37 30.03 -1.04
C LYS A 375 4.67 29.32 -1.39
N ALA A 376 5.36 28.72 -0.41
CA ALA A 376 6.59 27.97 -0.62
C ALA A 376 6.36 26.69 -1.44
N PHE A 377 5.27 25.97 -1.19
CA PHE A 377 4.87 24.82 -2.00
C PHE A 377 4.51 25.24 -3.43
N ARG A 378 3.69 26.30 -3.60
CA ARG A 378 3.35 26.82 -4.94
C ARG A 378 4.57 27.33 -5.72
N LYS A 379 5.54 27.94 -5.03
CA LYS A 379 6.77 28.47 -5.65
C LYS A 379 7.76 27.36 -6.03
N SER A 380 7.95 26.36 -5.16
CA SER A 380 8.74 25.16 -5.53
C SER A 380 8.09 24.42 -6.70
N TYR A 381 6.76 24.31 -6.70
CA TYR A 381 5.98 23.77 -7.81
C TYR A 381 6.14 24.57 -9.11
N SER A 382 6.11 25.91 -9.07
CA SER A 382 6.29 26.74 -10.27
C SER A 382 7.73 26.77 -10.77
N LEU A 383 8.72 26.69 -9.86
CA LEU A 383 10.14 26.66 -10.22
C LEU A 383 10.53 25.34 -10.90
N ILE A 384 9.98 24.21 -10.42
CA ILE A 384 10.09 22.92 -11.10
C ILE A 384 9.48 22.99 -12.51
N GLN A 385 8.39 23.75 -12.72
CA GLN A 385 7.85 23.97 -14.07
C GLN A 385 8.74 24.89 -14.93
N SER A 386 9.40 25.90 -14.35
CA SER A 386 10.15 26.89 -15.13
C SER A 386 11.58 26.46 -15.49
N ASP A 387 12.29 25.74 -14.62
CA ASP A 387 13.65 25.24 -14.91
C ASP A 387 13.63 24.10 -15.95
N MET A 388 12.52 23.35 -16.04
CA MET A 388 12.40 22.20 -16.96
C MET A 388 12.08 22.59 -18.41
N ASN A 389 11.63 23.83 -18.66
CA ASN A 389 11.46 24.38 -20.02
C ASN A 389 12.79 24.78 -20.70
N ARG A 390 13.94 24.62 -20.02
CA ARG A 390 15.27 24.94 -20.58
C ARG A 390 16.08 23.74 -21.05
N ASP A 391 15.80 22.53 -20.57
CA ASP A 391 16.69 21.37 -20.76
C ASP A 391 16.09 20.20 -21.57
N GLY A 392 14.94 20.36 -22.23
CA GLY A 392 14.40 19.34 -23.15
C GLY A 392 13.99 18.00 -22.52
N ALA A 393 14.14 17.82 -21.20
CA ALA A 393 13.54 16.76 -20.40
C ALA A 393 12.11 17.19 -19.99
N GLU A 394 11.30 17.52 -20.99
CA GLU A 394 9.93 17.98 -20.81
C GLU A 394 9.07 16.81 -20.27
N ASP A 395 8.06 17.14 -19.46
CA ASP A 395 7.03 16.26 -18.88
C ASP A 395 7.29 15.50 -17.56
N SER A 396 8.47 14.96 -17.24
CA SER A 396 8.56 14.00 -16.11
C SER A 396 8.40 14.60 -14.70
N SER A 397 9.20 15.58 -14.28
CA SER A 397 9.19 16.03 -12.86
C SER A 397 7.95 16.86 -12.48
N ALA A 398 7.44 17.65 -13.44
CA ALA A 398 6.23 18.44 -13.27
C ALA A 398 4.98 17.55 -13.21
N ASN A 399 4.88 16.53 -14.06
CA ASN A 399 3.78 15.55 -14.00
C ASN A 399 3.85 14.68 -12.73
N CYS A 400 5.05 14.28 -12.29
CA CYS A 400 5.29 13.62 -11.00
C CYS A 400 4.73 14.44 -9.83
N SER A 401 5.20 15.68 -9.68
CA SER A 401 4.80 16.54 -8.58
C SER A 401 3.29 16.85 -8.60
N ALA A 402 2.72 17.06 -9.79
CA ALA A 402 1.28 17.29 -9.96
C ALA A 402 0.45 16.05 -9.58
N TRP A 403 0.87 14.87 -10.00
CA TRP A 403 0.17 13.62 -9.71
C TRP A 403 0.24 13.27 -8.22
N LEU A 404 1.40 13.40 -7.58
CA LEU A 404 1.57 13.17 -6.14
C LEU A 404 0.82 14.22 -5.31
N ALA A 405 0.74 15.47 -5.81
CA ALA A 405 0.01 16.57 -5.20
C ALA A 405 -1.49 16.60 -5.55
N ASP A 406 -2.02 15.60 -6.23
CA ASP A 406 -3.44 15.53 -6.60
C ASP A 406 -4.31 15.05 -5.41
N SER A 407 -3.76 14.21 -4.53
CA SER A 407 -4.46 13.79 -3.30
C SER A 407 -3.53 13.74 -2.09
N THR A 408 -4.08 13.73 -0.88
CA THR A 408 -3.30 13.54 0.36
C THR A 408 -2.85 12.09 0.56
N LYS A 409 -3.37 11.18 -0.26
CA LYS A 409 -3.02 9.75 -0.26
C LYS A 409 -1.80 9.53 -1.14
N LYS A 410 -1.82 10.09 -2.36
CA LYS A 410 -0.70 10.03 -3.30
C LYS A 410 0.55 10.75 -2.76
N SER A 411 0.42 11.70 -1.85
CA SER A 411 1.57 12.35 -1.21
C SER A 411 2.39 11.43 -0.30
N LEU A 412 1.83 10.31 0.16
CA LEU A 412 2.57 9.26 0.86
C LEU A 412 3.42 8.39 -0.08
N LEU A 413 3.39 8.64 -1.39
CA LEU A 413 4.23 7.99 -2.40
C LEU A 413 5.47 8.81 -2.79
N ALA A 414 5.61 10.05 -2.32
CA ALA A 414 6.76 10.91 -2.63
C ALA A 414 8.01 10.55 -1.82
N ASP A 415 9.22 10.52 -2.39
CA ASP A 415 10.45 10.13 -1.68
C ASP A 415 10.64 10.84 -0.34
N VAL A 416 10.24 12.13 -0.30
CA VAL A 416 10.18 12.94 0.91
C VAL A 416 8.77 13.50 1.10
N GLY A 417 8.07 13.03 2.11
CA GLY A 417 6.75 13.52 2.51
C GLY A 417 6.81 14.31 3.81
N ILE A 418 6.11 15.44 3.89
CA ILE A 418 5.99 16.24 5.13
C ILE A 418 4.53 16.52 5.36
N GLY A 419 4.00 16.17 6.52
CA GLY A 419 2.56 16.34 6.77
C GLY A 419 2.17 16.17 8.21
N THR A 420 0.86 16.20 8.47
CA THR A 420 0.38 15.97 9.83
C THR A 420 0.48 14.49 10.20
N LEU A 421 0.69 14.22 11.49
CA LEU A 421 0.67 12.86 12.03
C LEU A 421 -0.68 12.18 11.76
N ASP A 422 -1.76 12.96 11.69
CA ASP A 422 -3.09 12.43 11.35
C ASP A 422 -3.11 11.72 9.98
N GLN A 423 -2.31 12.15 8.99
CA GLN A 423 -2.28 11.47 7.69
C GLN A 423 -1.74 10.04 7.79
N VAL A 424 -0.79 9.80 8.70
CA VAL A 424 -0.25 8.48 9.02
C VAL A 424 -1.24 7.68 9.88
N LEU A 425 -1.83 8.33 10.90
CA LEU A 425 -2.77 7.68 11.81
C LEU A 425 -4.13 7.34 11.17
N LEU A 426 -4.53 8.05 10.12
CA LEU A 426 -5.69 7.72 9.30
C LEU A 426 -5.55 6.35 8.64
N GLY A 427 -4.32 5.88 8.41
CA GLY A 427 -4.09 4.50 7.99
C GLY A 427 -4.48 3.44 9.02
N SER A 428 -4.44 3.79 10.31
CA SER A 428 -4.72 2.86 11.41
C SER A 428 -6.16 2.95 11.94
N SER A 429 -6.97 3.90 11.48
CA SER A 429 -8.29 4.19 12.04
C SER A 429 -9.43 3.54 11.24
N HIS A 430 -10.41 2.94 11.93
CA HIS A 430 -11.53 2.18 11.35
C HIS A 430 -12.62 3.02 10.65
N HIS A 431 -12.45 4.34 10.52
CA HIS A 431 -13.39 5.22 9.84
C HIS A 431 -12.79 5.61 8.48
N ASP A 432 -13.35 5.03 7.41
CA ASP A 432 -12.92 5.19 6.01
C ASP A 432 -11.45 4.85 5.74
N THR A 433 -11.15 3.54 5.75
CA THR A 433 -9.89 2.96 5.27
C THR A 433 -9.77 3.06 3.75
N SER A 434 -9.79 4.27 3.22
CA SER A 434 -9.29 4.54 1.89
C SER A 434 -7.80 4.91 2.02
N SER A 435 -6.97 3.90 1.82
CA SER A 435 -5.53 3.91 1.50
C SER A 435 -4.49 4.47 2.48
N GLY A 436 -4.85 5.14 3.58
CA GLY A 436 -3.86 5.79 4.45
C GLY A 436 -2.80 4.86 5.07
N ALA A 437 -3.12 3.58 5.29
CA ALA A 437 -2.17 2.64 5.90
C ALA A 437 -1.15 2.12 4.89
N GLN A 438 -1.45 2.21 3.58
CA GLN A 438 -1.07 1.18 2.63
C GLN A 438 0.40 1.18 2.19
N GLU A 439 1.17 2.24 2.46
CA GLU A 439 2.38 2.54 1.66
C GLU A 439 3.63 2.96 2.47
N GLU A 440 3.69 2.67 3.78
CA GLU A 440 4.79 3.07 4.68
C GLU A 440 6.06 2.18 4.65
N TRP A 441 6.19 1.30 3.66
CA TRP A 441 6.98 0.07 3.82
C TRP A 441 8.50 0.18 3.69
N ALA A 442 9.00 1.33 3.25
CA ALA A 442 10.44 1.57 3.12
C ALA A 442 10.87 2.96 3.60
N ARG A 443 10.00 3.68 4.31
CA ARG A 443 10.27 5.05 4.71
C ARG A 443 10.67 5.12 6.16
N ALA A 444 11.68 5.92 6.46
CA ALA A 444 11.87 6.37 7.82
C ALA A 444 10.71 7.32 8.16
N ILE A 445 9.93 6.98 9.18
CA ILE A 445 8.88 7.87 9.70
C ILE A 445 9.46 8.61 10.88
N PHE A 446 9.65 9.91 10.71
CA PHE A 446 10.05 10.80 11.79
C PHE A 446 8.83 11.53 12.34
N VAL A 447 8.51 11.32 13.61
CA VAL A 447 7.40 12.01 14.28
C VAL A 447 7.96 13.05 15.25
N GLU A 448 7.76 14.34 14.95
CA GLU A 448 8.18 15.41 15.86
C GLU A 448 7.03 15.77 16.80
N LYS A 449 7.21 15.58 18.12
CA LYS A 449 6.21 15.98 19.12
C LYS A 449 6.53 17.38 19.65
N ALA A 450 5.83 18.40 19.17
CA ALA A 450 5.80 19.68 19.87
C ALA A 450 4.96 19.51 21.15
N LEU A 451 5.57 19.65 22.33
CA LEU A 451 4.83 19.81 23.58
C LEU A 451 4.15 21.19 23.56
N ALA A 452 2.99 21.29 22.92
CA ALA A 452 2.15 22.45 23.05
C ALA A 452 1.67 22.54 24.51
N LYS A 453 2.12 23.57 25.25
CA LYS A 453 1.53 23.94 26.53
C LYS A 453 0.04 24.19 26.31
N ARG A 454 -0.82 23.27 26.76
CA ARG A 454 -2.24 23.58 26.95
C ARG A 454 -2.34 24.61 28.08
N PRO A 455 -2.91 25.81 27.86
CA PRO A 455 -3.28 26.67 28.96
C PRO A 455 -4.48 26.03 29.67
N GLY A 456 -4.31 25.68 30.95
CA GLY A 456 -5.42 25.38 31.85
C GLY A 456 -5.75 23.91 32.08
N ARG A 457 -5.07 23.28 33.04
CA ARG A 457 -5.65 22.68 34.27
C ARG A 457 -4.59 21.81 34.93
N ARG A 458 -4.15 22.22 36.13
CA ARG A 458 -3.42 21.34 37.06
C ARG A 458 -4.33 20.16 37.41
N ARG A 459 -4.01 18.96 36.92
CA ARG A 459 -4.24 17.71 37.64
C ARG A 459 -3.06 16.79 37.39
N ARG A 460 -2.37 16.41 38.47
CA ARG A 460 -1.46 15.26 38.48
C ARG A 460 -2.30 14.03 38.17
N SER A 461 -1.98 13.33 37.09
CA SER A 461 -2.33 11.93 36.91
C SER A 461 -1.21 11.27 36.13
N GLU A 462 -0.35 10.55 36.83
CA GLU A 462 0.47 9.51 36.23
C GLU A 462 -0.45 8.55 35.48
N SER A 463 -0.25 8.42 34.17
CA SER A 463 -0.95 7.43 33.35
C SER A 463 0.11 6.70 32.53
N VAL A 464 0.58 5.60 33.12
CA VAL A 464 1.35 4.56 32.45
C VAL A 464 0.40 3.85 31.47
N TRP A 465 0.57 4.09 30.18
CA TRP A 465 -0.12 3.32 29.14
C TRP A 465 0.61 2.01 28.92
N LYS A 466 0.15 0.93 29.57
CA LYS A 466 0.45 -0.44 29.17
C LYS A 466 -0.47 -0.83 28.02
N CYS A 467 0.09 -1.07 26.83
CA CYS A 467 -0.61 -1.73 25.74
C CYS A 467 -0.55 -3.24 26.00
N THR A 468 -1.61 -3.83 26.55
CA THR A 468 -1.82 -5.28 26.59
C THR A 468 -2.65 -5.70 25.39
N THR A 469 -2.14 -6.66 24.64
CA THR A 469 -2.86 -7.42 23.61
C THR A 469 -4.18 -7.98 24.16
N THR A 470 -5.27 -7.69 23.46
CA THR A 470 -6.59 -8.35 23.56
C THR A 470 -6.42 -9.87 23.48
N GLY A 471 -7.19 -10.74 24.15
CA GLY A 471 -8.39 -10.62 24.97
C GLY A 471 -9.13 -11.96 24.85
N GLN A 472 -9.21 -12.76 25.93
CA GLN A 472 -10.20 -13.81 26.06
C GLN A 472 -11.13 -13.43 27.21
N ARG A 473 -12.33 -12.95 26.86
CA ARG A 473 -13.45 -12.87 27.81
C ARG A 473 -14.10 -14.25 27.89
N ARG A 474 -14.12 -14.86 29.07
CA ARG A 474 -15.13 -15.85 29.44
C ARG A 474 -16.06 -15.20 30.47
N HIS A 475 -17.35 -15.32 30.19
CA HIS A 475 -18.46 -14.99 31.09
C HIS A 475 -18.36 -15.83 32.37
N VAL A 476 -18.43 -15.17 33.53
CA VAL A 476 -19.08 -15.73 34.73
C VAL A 476 -19.86 -14.58 35.39
N SER A 477 -21.17 -14.76 35.45
CA SER A 477 -22.16 -14.00 36.20
C SER A 477 -22.05 -14.27 37.70
N VAL A 478 -22.14 -13.26 38.57
CA VAL A 478 -22.92 -13.30 39.83
C VAL A 478 -23.32 -11.87 40.23
N ASP A 479 -24.58 -11.75 40.62
CA ASP A 479 -25.35 -10.61 41.12
C ASP A 479 -24.86 -9.96 42.42
N GLU A 480 -25.46 -8.79 42.65
CA GLU A 480 -25.40 -7.84 43.75
C GLU A 480 -25.46 -8.41 45.18
N GLY A 481 -24.85 -7.69 46.12
CA GLY A 481 -24.97 -7.96 47.55
C GLY A 481 -24.21 -6.98 48.45
N ASP A 482 -24.95 -5.99 48.93
CA ASP A 482 -24.64 -4.93 49.90
C ASP A 482 -24.01 -5.39 51.25
N LYS A 483 -23.28 -4.45 51.89
CA LYS A 483 -23.14 -4.19 53.35
C LYS A 483 -21.74 -4.13 53.99
N SER A 484 -21.44 -2.89 54.43
CA SER A 484 -20.95 -2.45 55.76
C SER A 484 -19.62 -2.94 56.38
N GLN A 485 -18.81 -1.92 56.73
CA GLN A 485 -18.03 -1.71 57.98
C GLN A 485 -17.13 -2.82 58.56
N ARG A 486 -15.82 -2.55 58.69
CA ARG A 486 -15.11 -2.24 59.98
C ARG A 486 -13.58 -2.35 59.90
N GLU A 487 -12.94 -1.31 60.46
CA GLU A 487 -11.79 -1.30 61.38
C GLU A 487 -10.45 -2.02 61.08
N SER A 488 -9.42 -1.17 60.97
CA SER A 488 -8.12 -1.17 61.65
C SER A 488 -7.31 -2.48 61.81
N ARG A 489 -6.05 -2.45 61.38
CA ARG A 489 -4.87 -2.52 62.28
C ARG A 489 -3.53 -2.37 61.54
N ASN A 490 -2.64 -1.65 62.21
CA ASN A 490 -1.21 -1.44 61.94
C ASN A 490 -0.43 -2.72 61.59
N ARG A 491 0.59 -2.61 60.72
CA ARG A 491 2.03 -2.75 61.09
C ARG A 491 2.97 -2.60 59.87
N THR A 492 4.03 -1.84 60.14
CA THR A 492 5.39 -1.70 59.58
C THR A 492 5.87 -2.56 58.38
N PRO A 493 6.73 -2.01 57.49
CA PRO A 493 7.21 -2.67 56.27
C PRO A 493 8.54 -3.41 56.49
N PRO A 494 8.86 -4.45 55.67
CA PRO A 494 10.24 -4.84 55.45
C PRO A 494 10.68 -4.70 53.98
N GLU A 495 11.77 -3.95 53.84
CA GLU A 495 12.96 -4.14 53.01
C GLU A 495 12.89 -4.74 51.60
N ARG A 496 13.54 -3.99 50.68
CA ARG A 496 13.93 -4.36 49.33
C ARG A 496 15.11 -5.33 49.36
N MET A 497 15.05 -6.36 48.51
CA MET A 497 16.24 -7.03 47.96
C MET A 497 16.11 -7.22 46.43
N PRO A 498 17.25 -7.33 45.71
CA PRO A 498 17.41 -6.83 44.35
C PRO A 498 17.00 -7.82 43.26
N SER A 499 16.55 -7.26 42.14
CA SER A 499 16.22 -7.97 40.90
C SER A 499 17.47 -8.51 40.20
N VAL A 500 17.52 -9.82 40.02
CA VAL A 500 18.41 -10.55 39.10
C VAL A 500 17.93 -10.32 37.66
N PRO A 501 18.78 -9.94 36.69
CA PRO A 501 18.38 -9.86 35.29
C PRO A 501 18.41 -11.25 34.65
N TYR A 502 17.24 -11.71 34.17
CA TYR A 502 17.15 -12.86 33.27
C TYR A 502 17.60 -12.44 31.86
N VAL A 503 18.64 -13.12 31.38
CA VAL A 503 19.15 -13.07 30.01
C VAL A 503 18.20 -13.90 29.12
N LEU A 504 17.62 -13.30 28.08
CA LEU A 504 17.03 -14.05 26.96
C LEU A 504 17.90 -13.91 25.73
N ARG A 505 18.46 -15.05 25.33
CA ARG A 505 19.37 -15.28 24.21
C ARG A 505 18.68 -15.16 22.85
N ASN A 506 19.50 -14.69 21.90
CA ASN A 506 19.38 -14.64 20.45
C ASN A 506 18.76 -15.88 19.75
N ALA A 507 18.05 -15.60 18.65
CA ALA A 507 17.97 -16.40 17.43
C ALA A 507 17.53 -15.45 16.29
N ALA A 508 18.10 -15.37 15.09
CA ALA A 508 19.28 -15.94 14.47
C ALA A 508 19.71 -14.96 13.34
N ALA A 509 21.02 -14.82 13.14
CA ALA A 509 21.62 -13.99 12.10
C ALA A 509 21.54 -14.67 10.71
N TYR A 510 21.35 -13.88 9.66
CA TYR A 510 21.57 -14.32 8.27
C TYR A 510 23.06 -14.17 7.92
N PRO A 511 23.69 -15.13 7.24
CA PRO A 511 24.97 -14.91 6.59
C PRO A 511 24.79 -14.24 5.21
N SER A 512 25.79 -13.39 4.91
CA SER A 512 26.16 -12.65 3.69
C SER A 512 25.47 -12.98 2.37
#